data_AF-X1KYT4-F1
#
_entry.id   AF-X1KYT4-F1
#
_cell.length_a   1.000
_cell.length_b   1.000
_cell.length_c   1.000
_cell.angle_alpha   90.00
_cell.angle_beta   90.00
_cell.angle_gamma   90.00
#
_symmetry.space_group_name_H-M   'P 1'
#
loop_
_entity.id
_entity.type
_entity.pdbx_description
1 polymer ?
#
loop_
_entity_poly.entity_id
_entity_poly.type
_entity_poly.pdbx_seq_one_letter_code
_entity_poly.pdbx_strand_id
1 'polypeptide(L)'
;MKKYQIIYADPPWQYKRWMYKNNRFCIDLKYNTMTTLDICNLPVKSISDKDCILFLWSPGPKINEALIVIDCWGFKYKSIAFTWVKRNKRGATLISSRQNYRPPESSQGRVKECPRGN
;
A
#
# COMPACT_ATOMS: atom_id res chain seq x y z
N MET A 1 -13.09 -26.92 9.84
CA MET A 1 -12.84 -25.74 8.98
C MET A 1 -11.38 -25.76 8.54
N LYS A 2 -11.08 -25.51 7.26
CA LYS A 2 -9.71 -25.57 6.75
C LYS A 2 -8.87 -24.40 7.29
N LYS A 3 -7.62 -24.69 7.69
CA LYS A 3 -6.64 -23.70 8.16
C LYS A 3 -5.62 -23.40 7.07
N TYR A 4 -5.10 -22.17 7.06
CA TYR A 4 -4.15 -21.70 6.05
C TYR A 4 -2.84 -21.24 6.69
N GLN A 5 -1.73 -21.61 6.08
CA GLN A 5 -0.38 -21.18 6.46
C GLN A 5 -0.01 -19.81 5.89
N ILE A 6 -0.69 -19.37 4.83
CA ILE A 6 -0.48 -18.06 4.21
C ILE A 6 -1.83 -17.40 3.98
N ILE A 7 -1.97 -16.16 4.44
CA ILE A 7 -3.15 -15.32 4.26
C ILE A 7 -2.71 -14.04 3.54
N TYR A 8 -3.36 -13.72 2.43
CA TYR A 8 -3.21 -12.44 1.75
C TYR A 8 -4.53 -11.68 1.86
N ALA A 9 -4.49 -10.46 2.40
CA ALA A 9 -5.68 -9.67 2.69
C ALA A 9 -5.54 -8.23 2.19
N ASP A 10 -6.60 -7.74 1.54
CA ASP A 10 -6.76 -6.33 1.12
C ASP A 10 -8.09 -5.78 1.67
N PRO A 11 -8.10 -5.26 2.92
CA PRO A 11 -9.33 -4.77 3.53
C PRO A 11 -9.86 -3.50 2.86
N PRO A 12 -11.20 -3.33 2.78
CA PRO A 12 -11.79 -2.16 2.16
C PRO A 12 -11.75 -0.94 3.10
N TRP A 13 -10.59 -0.32 3.24
CA TRP A 13 -10.32 0.77 4.18
C TRP A 13 -11.23 1.98 4.01
N GLN A 14 -11.94 2.37 5.07
CA GLN A 14 -12.70 3.63 5.09
C GLN A 14 -11.80 4.84 5.39
N TYR A 15 -11.95 5.92 4.60
CA TYR A 15 -11.24 7.19 4.80
C TYR A 15 -12.13 8.25 5.48
N LYS A 16 -11.53 9.15 6.27
CA LYS A 16 -12.23 10.27 6.90
C LYS A 16 -12.66 11.31 5.84
N ARG A 17 -13.93 11.74 5.92
CA ARG A 17 -14.62 12.55 4.90
C ARG A 17 -14.08 13.98 4.69
N TRP A 18 -13.21 14.49 5.56
CA TRP A 18 -12.61 15.82 5.40
C TRP A 18 -11.65 15.97 4.21
N MET A 19 -11.15 14.87 3.64
CA MET A 19 -10.35 14.90 2.40
C MET A 19 -11.21 15.12 1.13
N TYR A 20 -12.54 15.18 1.27
CA TYR A 20 -13.51 15.21 0.18
C TYR A 20 -14.03 16.63 -0.12
N LYS A 21 -13.64 17.65 0.64
CA LYS A 21 -14.13 19.04 0.45
C LYS A 21 -13.75 19.68 -0.89
N ASN A 22 -12.76 19.13 -1.60
CA ASN A 22 -12.23 19.71 -2.84
C ASN A 22 -12.42 18.83 -4.09
N ASN A 23 -13.38 17.90 -4.12
CA ASN A 23 -13.88 17.14 -5.30
C ASN A 23 -12.87 16.48 -6.27
N ARG A 24 -11.55 16.57 -6.03
CA ARG A 24 -10.48 16.05 -6.90
C ARG A 24 -10.02 14.64 -6.53
N PHE A 25 -10.44 14.16 -5.37
CA PHE A 25 -10.18 12.79 -4.88
C PHE A 25 -11.46 12.07 -4.46
N CYS A 26 -12.63 12.66 -4.75
CA CYS A 26 -13.93 12.02 -4.57
C CYS A 26 -14.12 10.96 -5.66
N ILE A 27 -13.40 9.85 -5.53
CA ILE A 27 -13.77 8.64 -6.23
C ILE A 27 -14.99 8.14 -5.49
N ASP A 28 -16.16 8.20 -6.13
CA ASP A 28 -17.32 7.40 -5.71
C ASP A 28 -16.82 5.97 -5.56
N LEU A 29 -16.73 5.51 -4.32
CA LEU A 29 -16.21 4.19 -4.03
C LEU A 29 -17.22 3.21 -4.60
N LYS A 30 -16.81 2.46 -5.63
CA LYS A 30 -17.64 1.45 -6.31
C LYS A 30 -17.97 0.24 -5.42
N TYR A 31 -17.62 0.30 -4.14
CA TYR A 31 -17.75 -0.77 -3.15
C TYR A 31 -17.90 -0.20 -1.74
N ASN A 32 -18.57 -0.96 -0.87
CA ASN A 32 -18.71 -0.61 0.54
C ASN A 32 -17.37 -0.71 1.26
N THR A 33 -17.04 0.31 2.04
CA THR A 33 -15.86 0.32 2.92
C THR A 33 -16.21 -0.05 4.34
N MET A 34 -15.23 -0.56 5.07
CA MET A 34 -15.34 -0.97 6.46
C MET A 34 -14.53 -0.05 7.37
N THR A 35 -15.02 0.15 8.59
CA THR A 35 -14.22 0.78 9.63
C THR A 35 -13.07 -0.14 10.03
N THR A 36 -12.02 0.39 10.67
CA THR A 36 -10.94 -0.44 11.22
C THR A 36 -11.49 -1.49 12.19
N LEU A 37 -12.48 -1.13 13.01
CA LEU A 37 -13.10 -2.04 13.97
C LEU A 37 -13.81 -3.20 13.27
N ASP A 38 -14.57 -2.92 12.21
CA ASP A 38 -15.25 -3.98 11.43
C ASP A 38 -14.24 -4.92 10.78
N ILE A 39 -13.11 -4.39 10.30
CA ILE A 39 -12.02 -5.20 9.73
C ILE A 39 -11.41 -6.09 10.81
N CYS A 40 -11.17 -5.56 12.01
CA CYS A 40 -10.67 -6.34 13.14
C CYS A 40 -11.61 -7.50 13.53
N ASN A 41 -12.92 -7.31 13.39
CA ASN A 41 -13.94 -8.32 13.71
C ASN A 41 -14.05 -9.44 12.67
N LEU A 42 -13.37 -9.36 11.53
CA LEU A 42 -13.37 -10.43 10.55
C LEU A 42 -12.76 -11.72 11.16
N PRO A 43 -13.33 -12.91 10.86
CA PRO A 43 -12.92 -14.17 11.47
C PRO A 43 -11.61 -14.73 10.87
N VAL A 44 -10.56 -13.90 10.73
CA VAL A 44 -9.27 -14.31 10.14
C VAL A 44 -8.53 -15.28 11.08
N LYS A 45 -8.61 -15.05 12.38
CA LYS A 45 -8.00 -15.92 13.40
C LYS A 45 -8.58 -17.34 13.40
N SER A 46 -9.84 -17.51 13.00
CA SER A 46 -10.46 -18.83 12.94
C SER A 46 -10.02 -19.64 11.72
N ILE A 47 -9.46 -19.01 10.68
CA ILE A 47 -8.91 -19.66 9.48
C ILE A 47 -7.38 -19.72 9.46
N SER A 48 -6.68 -19.05 10.38
CA SER A 48 -5.22 -19.10 10.48
C SER A 48 -4.71 -20.38 11.14
N ASP A 49 -3.69 -21.00 10.55
CA ASP A 49 -2.93 -22.10 11.15
C ASP A 49 -2.00 -21.58 12.27
N LYS A 50 -1.36 -22.48 13.04
CA LYS A 50 -0.40 -22.14 14.10
C LYS A 50 0.84 -21.43 13.52
N ASP A 51 1.38 -21.97 12.43
CA ASP A 51 2.53 -21.41 11.71
C ASP A 51 2.03 -20.68 10.45
N CYS A 52 1.44 -19.50 10.66
CA CYS A 52 0.77 -18.72 9.61
C CYS A 52 1.45 -17.38 9.36
N ILE A 53 1.58 -16.99 8.09
CA ILE A 53 2.07 -15.69 7.64
C ILE A 53 0.92 -14.87 7.06
N LEU A 54 0.79 -13.63 7.52
CA LEU A 54 -0.16 -12.65 7.00
C LEU A 54 0.55 -11.61 6.11
N PHE A 55 0.09 -11.49 4.88
CA PHE A 55 0.38 -10.37 4.00
C PHE A 55 -0.84 -9.45 3.97
N LEU A 56 -0.75 -8.32 4.68
CA LEU A 56 -1.81 -7.32 4.75
C LEU A 56 -1.49 -6.14 3.85
N TRP A 57 -2.37 -5.84 2.89
CA TRP A 57 -2.27 -4.64 2.09
C TRP A 57 -2.75 -3.40 2.86
N SER A 58 -1.90 -2.38 2.90
CA SER A 58 -2.25 -1.09 3.50
C SER A 58 -1.68 0.08 2.68
N PRO A 59 -2.52 1.05 2.28
CA PRO A 59 -2.06 2.34 1.78
C PRO A 59 -1.24 3.09 2.84
N GLY A 60 -0.29 3.94 2.41
CA GLY A 60 0.57 4.72 3.33
C GLY A 60 -0.18 5.45 4.47
N PRO A 61 -1.30 6.17 4.20
CA PRO A 61 -2.07 6.84 5.24
C PRO A 61 -2.79 5.91 6.22
N LYS A 62 -2.83 4.59 5.96
CA LYS A 62 -3.54 3.57 6.72
C LYS A 62 -2.62 2.59 7.46
N ILE A 63 -1.33 2.90 7.53
CA ILE A 63 -0.35 2.04 8.21
C ILE A 63 -0.68 1.87 9.70
N ASN A 64 -1.10 2.93 10.39
CA ASN A 64 -1.45 2.84 11.81
C ASN A 64 -2.65 1.91 12.03
N GLU A 65 -3.70 2.04 11.23
CA GLU A 65 -4.86 1.14 11.28
C GLU A 65 -4.51 -0.29 10.90
N ALA A 66 -3.59 -0.49 9.95
CA ALA A 66 -3.12 -1.82 9.58
C ALA A 66 -2.36 -2.51 10.71
N LEU A 67 -1.55 -1.80 11.49
CA LEU A 67 -0.88 -2.35 12.67
C LEU A 67 -1.90 -2.83 13.72
N ILE A 68 -2.98 -2.07 13.93
CA ILE A 68 -4.07 -2.46 14.82
C ILE A 68 -4.76 -3.74 14.31
N VAL A 69 -5.07 -3.81 13.01
CA VAL A 69 -5.71 -4.98 12.39
C VAL A 69 -4.83 -6.23 12.52
N ILE A 70 -3.52 -6.09 12.29
CA ILE A 70 -2.54 -7.18 12.44
C ILE A 70 -2.60 -7.74 13.87
N ASP A 71 -2.59 -6.87 14.87
CA ASP A 71 -2.65 -7.25 16.28
C ASP A 71 -4.00 -7.91 16.64
N CYS A 72 -5.12 -7.31 16.22
CA CYS A 72 -6.46 -7.87 16.46
C CYS A 72 -6.65 -9.27 15.84
N TRP A 73 -6.07 -9.52 14.67
CA TRP A 73 -6.11 -10.84 14.05
C TRP A 73 -5.15 -11.85 14.69
N GLY A 74 -4.33 -11.42 15.66
CA GLY A 74 -3.42 -12.26 16.43
C GLY A 74 -2.05 -12.48 15.76
N PHE A 75 -1.68 -11.62 14.82
CA PHE A 75 -0.37 -11.67 14.16
C PHE A 75 0.59 -10.66 14.77
N LYS A 76 1.89 -10.96 14.72
CA LYS A 76 2.94 -10.04 15.12
C LYS A 76 3.54 -9.37 13.89
N TYR A 77 3.48 -8.03 13.83
CA TYR A 77 4.15 -7.28 12.78
C TYR A 77 5.67 -7.56 12.80
N LYS A 78 6.26 -7.76 11.61
CA LYS A 78 7.68 -8.03 11.43
C LYS A 78 8.36 -6.97 10.57
N SER A 79 7.85 -6.75 9.36
CA SER A 79 8.43 -5.81 8.40
C SER A 79 7.43 -5.49 7.30
N ILE A 80 7.78 -4.52 6.46
CA ILE A 80 7.11 -4.28 5.18
C ILE A 80 7.65 -5.31 4.19
N ALA A 81 6.81 -6.28 3.80
CA ALA A 81 7.20 -7.31 2.83
C ALA A 81 7.40 -6.73 1.43
N PHE A 82 6.47 -5.88 0.98
CA PHE A 82 6.49 -5.28 -0.35
C PHE A 82 5.99 -3.83 -0.30
N THR A 83 6.57 -2.97 -1.14
CA THR A 83 6.09 -1.59 -1.34
C THR A 83 5.77 -1.38 -2.81
N TRP A 84 4.52 -1.06 -3.13
CA TRP A 84 4.12 -0.74 -4.50
C TRP A 84 4.47 0.71 -4.85
N VAL A 85 5.63 0.90 -5.49
CA VAL A 85 6.09 2.22 -5.92
C VAL A 85 5.55 2.54 -7.31
N LYS A 86 4.59 3.48 -7.39
CA LYS A 86 4.07 3.99 -8.66
C LYS A 86 5.01 5.07 -9.20
N ARG A 87 5.60 4.82 -10.37
CA ARG A 87 6.43 5.79 -11.10
C ARG A 87 5.60 6.54 -12.13
N ASN A 88 5.93 7.80 -12.38
CA ASN A 88 5.38 8.53 -13.51
C ASN A 88 6.17 8.19 -14.80
N LYS A 89 5.68 8.64 -15.97
CA LYS A 89 6.34 8.42 -17.28
C LYS A 89 7.77 8.97 -17.35
N ARG A 90 8.15 9.88 -16.45
CA ARG A 90 9.50 10.47 -16.35
C ARG A 90 10.40 9.72 -15.36
N GLY A 91 9.96 8.58 -14.83
CA GLY A 91 10.72 7.76 -13.89
C GLY A 91 10.75 8.29 -12.46
N ALA A 92 10.17 9.46 -12.18
CA ALA A 92 10.11 10.00 -10.82
C ALA A 92 9.02 9.29 -10.01
N THR A 93 9.36 8.95 -8.76
CA THR A 93 8.46 8.30 -7.81
C THR A 93 7.37 9.26 -7.36
N LEU A 94 6.11 8.83 -7.44
CA LEU A 94 4.97 9.56 -6.88
C LEU A 94 4.84 9.27 -5.38
N ILE A 95 5.79 9.75 -4.58
CA ILE A 95 5.58 9.87 -3.13
C ILE A 95 4.89 11.22 -2.90
N SER A 96 3.83 11.19 -2.09
CA SER A 96 2.91 12.29 -1.77
C SER A 96 3.58 13.41 -0.94
N SER A 97 4.67 13.98 -1.44
CA SER A 97 5.11 15.30 -1.03
C SER A 97 5.40 16.10 -2.29
N ARG A 98 4.91 17.35 -2.32
CA ARG A 98 5.41 18.41 -3.20
C ARG A 98 6.88 18.75 -2.88
N GLN A 99 7.72 17.76 -2.58
CA GLN A 99 9.15 17.95 -2.56
C GLN A 99 9.63 17.61 -3.96
N ASN A 100 9.98 18.68 -4.67
CA ASN A 100 10.75 18.64 -5.89
C ASN A 100 12.00 17.78 -5.65
N TYR A 101 11.90 16.48 -5.93
CA TYR A 101 13.09 15.69 -6.15
C TYR A 101 13.68 16.16 -7.47
N ARG A 102 14.63 17.11 -7.38
CA ARG A 102 15.55 17.39 -8.48
C ARG A 102 16.67 16.35 -8.36
N PRO A 103 16.80 15.42 -9.31
CA PRO A 103 17.98 14.56 -9.33
C PRO A 103 19.24 15.43 -9.43
N PRO A 104 20.34 15.06 -8.76
CA PRO A 104 21.60 15.79 -8.88
C PRO A 104 22.09 15.77 -10.33
N GLU A 105 22.58 16.92 -10.78
CA GLU A 105 22.97 17.24 -12.16
C GLU A 105 24.02 16.27 -12.73
N SER A 106 24.77 15.57 -11.86
CA SER A 106 25.75 14.54 -12.22
C SER A 106 25.17 13.27 -12.86
N SER A 107 23.85 13.10 -12.84
CA SER A 107 23.15 11.98 -13.50
C SER A 107 22.61 12.31 -14.89
N GLN A 108 22.81 13.55 -15.38
CA GLN A 108 22.68 13.88 -16.81
C GLN A 108 23.91 13.40 -17.60
N GLY A 109 24.23 12.12 -17.47
CA GLY A 109 25.16 11.45 -18.36
C GLY A 109 24.55 11.42 -19.76
N ARG A 110 25.10 12.22 -20.68
CA ARG A 110 24.87 12.13 -22.13
C ARG A 110 24.98 10.65 -22.54
N VAL A 111 23.87 10.05 -22.93
CA VAL A 111 23.91 8.83 -23.75
C VAL A 111 24.58 9.26 -25.05
N LYS A 112 25.87 8.94 -25.21
CA LYS A 112 26.56 9.07 -26.50
C LYS A 112 25.92 8.03 -27.41
N GLU A 113 25.20 8.49 -28.44
CA GLU A 113 24.76 7.60 -29.51
C GLU A 113 26.00 7.00 -30.18
N CYS A 114 25.96 5.68 -30.38
CA CYS A 114 26.96 4.95 -31.14
C CYS A 114 26.82 5.33 -32.63
N PRO A 115 27.89 5.75 -33.33
CA PRO A 115 27.77 6.14 -34.74
C PRO A 115 27.44 4.90 -35.58
N ARG A 116 26.32 4.96 -36.31
CA ARG A 116 26.00 3.96 -37.34
C ARG A 116 26.82 4.31 -38.59
N GLY A 117 27.88 3.53 -38.83
CA GLY A 117 28.58 3.52 -40.11
C GLY A 117 27.78 2.74 -41.16
N ASN A 118 27.40 3.40 -42.24
CA ASN A 118 28.03 3.37 -43.57
C ASN A 118 27.28 4.36 -44.48
#